data_AF-A0A7Y2D951-F1
#
_entry.id   AF-A0A7Y2D951-F1
#
_cell.length_a   1.000
_cell.length_b   1.000
_cell.length_c   1.000
_cell.angle_alpha   90.00
_cell.angle_beta   90.00
_cell.angle_gamma   90.00
#
_symmetry.space_group_name_H-M   'P 1'
#
loop_
_entity.id
_entity.type
_entity.pdbx_description
1 polymer ?
#
loop_
_entity_poly.entity_id
_entity_poly.type
_entity_poly.pdbx_seq_one_letter_code
_entity_poly.pdbx_strand_id
1 'polypeptide(L)'
;MIFEVNRQDFRETRVVDIAPATLSAGQVRLSVERFAFTSNNISYAVAGDMLDYWGFFPAEQTWGHIPAIGIGSVIESANPDIAVGGRYFGFYPMAGELVIDAHRRGPHGFRDVGPHRANHAVTYTDFRDVDADESWDADRTDEYLLLWGMFMTSFLVDDQLGDRGFAGAAQTLVTSASSKTSISLASCLAARSDIRAVGLTSERNRSFVENLDLYDQVITYDEVAQLDPSIRSGVVDMAGNASVRASIHRHFGDNLTFSTSVGATHWEAAGDPPTATGGGALPGAAPEFFFAPSQRAKRVEEWGAAELDARIDRAYRNLVEHST
;
A
#
# COMPACT_ATOMS: atom_id res chain seq x y z
N MET A 1 -10.97 21.88 12.20
CA MET A 1 -11.26 21.82 10.75
C MET A 1 -11.02 20.43 10.19
N ILE A 2 -11.80 20.01 9.19
CA ILE A 2 -11.64 18.77 8.40
C ILE A 2 -11.99 19.03 6.93
N PHE A 3 -11.27 18.38 6.02
CA PHE A 3 -11.52 18.41 4.60
C PHE A 3 -12.49 17.29 4.19
N GLU A 4 -13.52 17.66 3.46
CA GLU A 4 -14.58 16.77 2.99
C GLU A 4 -14.68 16.81 1.48
N VAL A 5 -14.94 15.63 0.90
CA VAL A 5 -15.14 15.44 -0.53
C VAL A 5 -16.52 14.86 -0.76
N ASN A 6 -17.25 15.37 -1.75
CA ASN A 6 -18.51 14.77 -2.14
C ASN A 6 -18.24 13.39 -2.76
N ARG A 7 -18.84 12.34 -2.22
CA ARG A 7 -18.65 10.95 -2.67
C ARG A 7 -19.11 10.71 -4.12
N GLN A 8 -19.96 11.58 -4.66
CA GLN A 8 -20.51 11.48 -6.02
C GLN A 8 -19.77 12.36 -7.04
N ASP A 9 -19.07 13.41 -6.60
CA ASP A 9 -18.22 14.23 -7.47
C ASP A 9 -17.01 14.73 -6.67
N PHE A 10 -15.85 14.09 -6.88
CA PHE A 10 -14.62 14.42 -6.14
C PHE A 10 -14.07 15.82 -6.40
N ARG A 11 -14.64 16.57 -7.35
CA ARG A 11 -14.31 17.99 -7.57
C ARG A 11 -15.02 18.92 -6.60
N GLU A 12 -16.14 18.48 -6.02
CA GLU A 12 -16.87 19.23 -5.01
C GLU A 12 -16.28 18.91 -3.64
N THR A 13 -15.68 19.93 -3.02
CA THR A 13 -14.94 19.80 -1.77
C THR A 13 -15.27 20.95 -0.83
N ARG A 14 -15.14 20.72 0.47
CA ARG A 14 -15.30 21.76 1.49
C ARG A 14 -14.36 21.53 2.66
N VAL A 15 -14.12 22.59 3.42
CA VAL A 15 -13.49 22.53 4.73
C VAL A 15 -14.53 22.94 5.75
N VAL A 16 -14.75 22.10 6.76
CA VAL A 16 -15.71 22.37 7.83
C VAL A 16 -15.00 22.42 9.18
N ASP A 17 -15.47 23.30 10.06
CA ASP A 17 -15.02 23.33 11.44
C ASP A 17 -15.77 22.27 12.25
N ILE A 18 -15.02 21.45 12.98
CA ILE A 18 -15.56 20.48 13.91
C ILE A 18 -15.59 21.14 15.29
N ALA A 19 -16.76 21.10 15.94
CA ALA A 19 -16.88 21.57 17.31
C ALA A 19 -16.03 20.70 18.25
N PRO A 20 -15.31 21.28 19.22
CA PRO A 20 -14.55 20.51 20.19
C PRO A 20 -15.45 19.52 20.94
N ALA A 21 -15.06 18.24 20.96
CA ALA A 21 -15.79 17.19 21.66
C ALA A 21 -15.10 16.82 22.98
N THR A 22 -15.82 16.75 24.09
CA THR A 22 -15.27 16.24 25.36
C THR A 22 -14.94 14.75 25.22
N LEU A 23 -13.76 14.33 25.68
CA LEU A 23 -13.35 12.94 25.59
C LEU A 23 -14.13 12.05 26.56
N SER A 24 -14.58 10.91 26.06
CA SER A 24 -15.10 9.81 26.88
C SER A 24 -13.96 8.92 27.39
N ALA A 25 -14.21 8.13 28.44
CA ALA A 25 -13.20 7.21 28.98
C ALA A 25 -12.63 6.28 27.89
N GLY A 26 -11.30 6.17 27.82
CA GLY A 26 -10.59 5.36 26.83
C GLY A 26 -10.26 6.11 25.52
N GLN A 27 -10.82 7.30 25.30
CA GLN A 27 -10.55 8.10 24.11
C GLN A 27 -9.26 8.91 24.21
N VAL A 28 -8.68 9.18 23.05
CA VAL A 28 -7.56 10.12 22.88
C VAL A 28 -7.88 11.10 21.76
N ARG A 29 -7.39 12.34 21.89
CA ARG A 29 -7.39 13.32 20.81
C ARG A 29 -5.98 13.47 20.27
N LEU A 30 -5.82 13.28 18.97
CA LEU A 30 -4.58 13.52 18.24
C LEU A 30 -4.68 14.82 17.46
N SER A 31 -3.63 15.64 17.51
CA SER A 31 -3.39 16.66 16.48
C SER A 31 -2.75 15.98 15.28
N VAL A 32 -3.30 16.21 14.09
CA VAL A 32 -2.71 15.69 12.84
C VAL A 32 -1.58 16.64 12.44
N GLU A 33 -0.35 16.16 12.49
CA GLU A 33 0.83 16.98 12.21
C GLU A 33 1.03 17.12 10.70
N ARG A 34 1.08 15.98 10.00
CA ARG A 34 1.32 15.86 8.55
C ARG A 34 0.76 14.54 8.02
N PHE A 35 0.47 14.51 6.72
CA PHE A 35 0.06 13.30 6.02
C PHE A 35 0.52 13.30 4.57
N ALA A 36 0.68 12.11 4.00
CA ALA A 36 1.03 11.93 2.60
C ALA A 36 -0.20 12.06 1.70
N PHE A 37 -0.15 12.99 0.74
CA PHE A 37 -1.14 13.10 -0.34
C PHE A 37 -0.56 12.51 -1.64
N THR A 38 -1.17 11.43 -2.11
CA THR A 38 -0.68 10.62 -3.23
C THR A 38 -1.84 10.10 -4.08
N SER A 39 -1.53 9.38 -5.16
CA SER A 39 -2.54 8.65 -5.94
C SER A 39 -3.39 7.69 -5.10
N ASN A 40 -2.88 7.17 -3.98
CA ASN A 40 -3.66 6.27 -3.12
C ASN A 40 -4.88 6.96 -2.53
N ASN A 41 -4.81 8.25 -2.20
CA ASN A 41 -5.97 8.98 -1.68
C ASN A 41 -7.09 9.05 -2.72
N ILE A 42 -6.76 9.14 -4.01
CA ILE A 42 -7.73 9.04 -5.10
C ILE A 42 -8.30 7.61 -5.16
N SER A 43 -7.45 6.58 -5.08
CA SER A 43 -7.89 5.18 -5.04
C SER A 43 -8.82 4.89 -3.86
N TYR A 44 -8.56 5.48 -2.68
CA TYR A 44 -9.43 5.34 -1.51
C TYR A 44 -10.81 5.96 -1.74
N ALA A 45 -10.87 7.10 -2.45
CA ALA A 45 -12.14 7.70 -2.83
C ALA A 45 -12.89 6.84 -3.87
N VAL A 46 -12.20 6.42 -4.95
CA VAL A 46 -12.79 5.62 -6.04
C VAL A 46 -13.29 4.26 -5.55
N ALA A 47 -12.54 3.59 -4.68
CA ALA A 47 -12.90 2.28 -4.13
C ALA A 47 -13.61 2.36 -2.78
N GLY A 48 -14.03 3.56 -2.35
CA GLY A 48 -14.44 3.80 -0.97
C GLY A 48 -15.68 3.03 -0.55
N ASP A 49 -16.63 2.79 -1.46
CA ASP A 49 -17.82 1.97 -1.17
C ASP A 49 -17.51 0.46 -1.20
N MET A 50 -16.60 0.05 -2.10
CA MET A 50 -16.29 -1.36 -2.32
C MET A 50 -15.40 -1.94 -1.21
N LEU A 51 -14.40 -1.16 -0.77
CA LEU A 51 -13.42 -1.56 0.25
C LEU A 51 -13.67 -0.86 1.59
N ASP A 52 -14.78 -0.13 1.69
CA ASP A 52 -15.21 0.59 2.89
C ASP A 52 -14.17 1.59 3.42
N TYR A 53 -13.41 2.24 2.53
CA TYR A 53 -12.48 3.30 2.93
C TYR A 53 -13.20 4.54 3.50
N TRP A 54 -14.45 4.79 3.06
CA TRP A 54 -15.28 5.82 3.67
C TRP A 54 -15.63 5.52 5.13
N GLY A 55 -15.65 4.24 5.51
CA GLY A 55 -15.90 3.78 6.87
C GLY A 55 -14.75 4.04 7.84
N PHE A 56 -13.55 4.38 7.34
CA PHE A 56 -12.40 4.67 8.21
C PHE A 56 -12.68 5.89 9.09
N PHE A 57 -13.32 6.91 8.54
CA PHE A 57 -13.67 8.14 9.23
C PHE A 57 -15.07 8.56 8.78
N PRO A 58 -16.12 8.18 9.54
CA PRO A 58 -17.50 8.45 9.16
C PRO A 58 -17.80 9.95 9.01
N ALA A 59 -18.52 10.29 7.93
CA ALA A 59 -18.98 11.65 7.64
C ALA A 59 -20.49 11.66 7.33
N GLU A 60 -21.11 12.85 7.40
CA GLU A 60 -22.50 13.02 6.99
C GLU A 60 -22.63 12.88 5.46
N GLN A 61 -23.57 12.08 4.99
CA GLN A 61 -23.84 11.97 3.55
C GLN A 61 -24.33 13.31 2.98
N THR A 62 -23.91 13.73 1.78
CA THR A 62 -23.15 13.01 0.73
C THR A 62 -21.62 13.10 0.86
N TRP A 63 -21.12 13.66 1.96
CA TRP A 63 -19.68 13.90 2.16
C TRP A 63 -18.95 12.65 2.64
N GLY A 64 -17.65 12.64 2.44
CA GLY A 64 -16.74 11.61 2.91
C GLY A 64 -15.40 12.21 3.34
N HIS A 65 -14.76 11.55 4.30
CA HIS A 65 -13.39 11.85 4.71
C HIS A 65 -12.45 10.85 4.05
N ILE A 66 -11.59 11.32 3.16
CA ILE A 66 -10.59 10.47 2.52
C ILE A 66 -9.49 10.17 3.54
N PRO A 67 -9.19 8.89 3.84
CA PRO A 67 -8.11 8.54 4.74
C PRO A 67 -6.75 8.87 4.09
N ALA A 68 -5.78 9.22 4.93
CA ALA A 68 -4.40 9.47 4.54
C ALA A 68 -3.45 8.84 5.55
N ILE A 69 -2.32 8.31 5.08
CA ILE A 69 -1.23 7.88 5.95
C ILE A 69 -0.56 9.14 6.48
N GLY A 70 -0.44 9.25 7.80
CA GLY A 70 0.05 10.44 8.47
C GLY A 70 0.68 10.17 9.81
N ILE A 71 1.11 11.26 10.44
CA ILE A 71 1.60 11.29 11.82
C ILE A 71 0.80 12.31 12.61
N GLY A 72 0.46 11.95 13.84
CA GLY A 72 -0.17 12.84 14.79
C GLY A 72 0.33 12.64 16.22
N SER A 73 0.24 13.69 17.03
CA SER A 73 0.59 13.68 18.45
C SER A 73 -0.65 13.70 19.32
N VAL A 74 -0.64 12.93 20.42
CA VAL A 74 -1.72 12.98 21.42
C VAL A 74 -1.67 14.31 22.15
N ILE A 75 -2.73 15.12 22.03
CA ILE A 75 -2.86 16.43 22.69
C ILE A 75 -3.79 16.40 23.91
N GLU A 76 -4.65 15.39 24.01
CA GLU A 76 -5.53 15.15 25.15
C GLU A 76 -5.79 13.64 25.27
N SER A 77 -5.81 13.10 26.49
CA SER A 77 -6.05 11.67 26.72
C SER A 77 -6.98 11.45 27.91
N ALA A 78 -8.05 10.70 27.68
CA ALA A 78 -8.90 10.11 28.70
C ALA A 78 -8.61 8.59 28.85
N ASN A 79 -7.42 8.16 28.39
CA ASN A 79 -6.95 6.79 28.46
C ASN A 79 -5.68 6.70 29.34
N PRO A 80 -5.70 5.96 30.46
CA PRO A 80 -4.55 5.93 31.39
C PRO A 80 -3.29 5.26 30.81
N ASP A 81 -3.44 4.46 29.74
CA ASP A 81 -2.35 3.69 29.14
C ASP A 81 -1.67 4.44 27.96
N ILE A 82 -2.21 5.61 27.57
CA ILE A 82 -1.72 6.42 26.44
C ILE A 82 -1.51 7.85 26.91
N ALA A 83 -0.25 8.27 26.96
CA ALA A 83 0.15 9.57 27.46
C ALA A 83 0.00 10.68 26.40
N VAL A 84 -0.25 11.91 26.87
CA VAL A 84 -0.14 13.12 26.06
C VAL A 84 1.31 13.31 25.61
N GLY A 85 1.50 13.74 24.36
CA GLY A 85 2.80 13.98 23.73
C GLY A 85 3.31 12.81 22.87
N GLY A 86 2.75 11.60 23.01
CA GLY A 86 3.13 10.47 22.17
C GLY A 86 2.78 10.72 20.70
N ARG A 87 3.68 10.31 19.79
CA ARG A 87 3.56 10.52 18.34
C ARG A 87 3.34 9.20 17.63
N TYR A 88 2.37 9.17 16.73
CA TYR A 88 1.92 7.93 16.13
C TYR A 88 1.79 8.04 14.62
N PHE A 89 2.23 7.00 13.93
CA PHE A 89 2.05 6.80 12.50
C PHE A 89 0.82 5.91 12.26
N GLY A 90 -0.05 6.29 11.34
CA GLY A 90 -1.27 5.54 11.05
C GLY A 90 -2.14 6.20 9.99
N PHE A 91 -3.40 5.77 9.89
CA PHE A 91 -4.39 6.45 9.06
C PHE A 91 -5.03 7.61 9.83
N TYR A 92 -5.15 8.75 9.16
CA TYR A 92 -5.80 9.96 9.65
C TYR A 92 -6.78 10.49 8.59
N PRO A 93 -7.85 11.20 8.99
CA PRO A 93 -8.55 12.04 8.04
C PRO A 93 -7.68 13.25 7.68
N MET A 94 -7.98 13.91 6.56
CA MET A 94 -7.38 15.20 6.21
C MET A 94 -7.96 16.31 7.11
N ALA A 95 -7.59 16.32 8.38
CA ALA A 95 -8.13 17.18 9.43
C ALA A 95 -7.02 17.81 10.27
N GLY A 96 -7.39 18.76 11.14
CA GLY A 96 -6.47 19.26 12.17
C GLY A 96 -6.39 18.38 13.41
N GLU A 97 -7.47 17.67 13.72
CA GLU A 97 -7.58 16.80 14.91
C GLU A 97 -8.38 15.53 14.60
N LEU A 98 -8.10 14.46 15.36
CA LEU A 98 -8.79 13.18 15.31
C LEU A 98 -9.07 12.71 16.74
N VAL A 99 -10.31 12.27 17.03
CA VAL A 99 -10.66 11.60 18.30
C VAL A 99 -11.00 10.14 18.00
N ILE A 100 -10.43 9.22 18.76
CA ILE A 100 -10.63 7.77 18.60
C ILE A 100 -10.78 7.07 19.94
N ASP A 101 -11.45 5.92 19.93
CA ASP A 101 -11.46 4.97 21.05
C ASP A 101 -10.17 4.13 20.96
N ALA A 102 -9.20 4.38 21.84
CA ALA A 102 -7.89 3.77 21.71
C ALA A 102 -7.68 2.60 22.68
N HIS A 103 -7.06 1.53 22.20
CA HIS A 103 -6.63 0.40 23.02
C HIS A 103 -5.13 0.15 22.86
N ARG A 104 -4.37 0.26 23.96
CA ARG A 104 -2.91 0.09 23.96
C ARG A 104 -2.52 -1.31 23.48
N ARG A 105 -1.48 -1.40 22.65
CA ARG A 105 -0.98 -2.64 22.02
C ARG A 105 0.47 -2.89 22.41
N GLY A 106 0.75 -2.94 23.71
CA GLY A 106 2.13 -3.06 24.20
C GLY A 106 2.94 -1.79 23.93
N PRO A 107 4.29 -1.89 23.85
CA PRO A 107 5.13 -0.71 23.75
C PRO A 107 5.06 -0.03 22.37
N HIS A 108 4.73 -0.76 21.30
CA HIS A 108 4.85 -0.29 19.91
C HIS A 108 3.67 0.50 19.36
N GLY A 109 2.66 0.81 20.18
CA GLY A 109 1.53 1.63 19.75
C GLY A 109 0.19 1.26 20.37
N PHE A 110 -0.89 1.62 19.67
CA PHE A 110 -2.27 1.32 20.05
C PHE A 110 -3.12 1.04 18.81
N ARG A 111 -4.38 0.68 19.02
CA ARG A 111 -5.39 0.47 17.98
C ARG A 111 -6.59 1.35 18.19
N ASP A 112 -7.15 1.89 17.12
CA ASP A 112 -8.50 2.43 17.10
C ASP A 112 -9.51 1.27 17.13
N VAL A 113 -10.19 1.14 18.27
CA VAL A 113 -11.20 0.12 18.55
C VAL A 113 -12.62 0.68 18.51
N GLY A 114 -12.80 1.87 17.91
CA GLY A 114 -14.11 2.46 17.71
C GLY A 114 -15.03 1.54 16.90
N PRO A 115 -16.36 1.56 17.11
CA PRO A 115 -17.28 0.66 16.42
C PRO A 115 -17.18 0.71 14.88
N HIS A 116 -16.83 1.89 14.34
CA HIS A 116 -16.62 2.10 12.91
C HIS A 116 -15.43 1.30 12.34
N ARG A 117 -14.48 0.87 13.18
CA ARG A 117 -13.29 0.10 12.81
C ARG A 117 -13.44 -1.41 12.89
N ALA A 118 -14.54 -1.91 13.47
CA ALA A 118 -14.67 -3.32 13.86
C ALA A 118 -14.50 -4.31 12.69
N ASN A 119 -14.86 -3.89 11.47
CA ASN A 119 -14.81 -4.73 10.27
C ASN A 119 -13.59 -4.44 9.38
N HIS A 120 -12.73 -3.48 9.74
CA HIS A 120 -11.55 -3.16 8.94
C HIS A 120 -10.36 -4.05 9.32
N ALA A 121 -9.49 -4.30 8.34
CA ALA A 121 -8.25 -5.02 8.57
C ALA A 121 -7.40 -4.28 9.62
N VAL A 122 -6.78 -5.06 10.51
CA VAL A 122 -5.94 -4.57 11.61
C VAL A 122 -4.89 -3.53 11.18
N THR A 123 -4.25 -3.73 10.03
CA THR A 123 -3.23 -2.80 9.50
C THR A 123 -3.78 -1.39 9.25
N TYR A 124 -5.09 -1.23 9.09
CA TYR A 124 -5.74 0.06 8.85
C TYR A 124 -6.22 0.76 10.12
N THR A 125 -6.13 0.08 11.27
CA THR A 125 -6.63 0.55 12.57
C THR A 125 -5.54 0.68 13.62
N ASP A 126 -4.37 0.09 13.36
CA ASP A 126 -3.18 0.21 14.20
C ASP A 126 -2.48 1.57 13.99
N PHE A 127 -2.05 2.16 15.11
CA PHE A 127 -1.24 3.37 15.19
C PHE A 127 0.11 2.99 15.81
N ARG A 128 1.19 3.09 15.03
CA ARG A 128 2.56 2.73 15.42
C ARG A 128 3.19 3.88 16.18
N ASP A 129 3.78 3.58 17.33
CA ASP A 129 4.56 4.56 18.10
C ASP A 129 5.89 4.82 17.38
N VAL A 130 6.10 6.04 16.88
CA VAL A 130 7.29 6.36 16.08
C VAL A 130 8.57 6.36 16.91
N ASP A 131 8.47 6.59 18.23
CA ASP A 131 9.64 6.55 19.12
C ASP A 131 10.09 5.11 19.41
N ALA A 132 9.19 4.14 19.21
CA ALA A 132 9.47 2.71 19.34
C ALA A 132 9.69 2.00 18.00
N ASP A 133 9.71 2.74 16.90
CA ASP A 133 9.84 2.22 15.54
C ASP A 133 11.30 2.35 15.07
N GLU A 134 11.99 1.22 14.89
CA GLU A 134 13.40 1.23 14.46
C GLU A 134 13.61 1.67 13.00
N SER A 135 12.53 1.82 12.22
CA SER A 135 12.58 2.33 10.85
C SER A 135 12.31 3.84 10.77
N TRP A 136 11.97 4.46 11.89
CA TRP A 136 11.72 5.89 11.97
C TRP A 136 13.02 6.70 12.03
N ASP A 137 13.09 7.73 11.18
CA ASP A 137 14.13 8.76 11.20
C ASP A 137 13.43 10.11 11.08
N ALA A 138 13.58 10.95 12.11
CA ALA A 138 12.93 12.26 12.17
C ALA A 138 13.37 13.18 11.02
N ASP A 139 14.62 13.04 10.56
CA ASP A 139 15.17 13.82 9.43
C ASP A 139 14.63 13.33 8.07
N ARG A 140 13.96 12.17 8.05
CA ARG A 140 13.33 11.55 6.86
C ARG A 140 11.83 11.30 7.02
N THR A 141 11.17 12.17 7.78
CA THR A 141 9.72 12.07 8.05
C THR A 141 8.90 11.95 6.76
N ASP A 142 9.24 12.75 5.74
CA ASP A 142 8.46 12.82 4.50
C ASP A 142 8.65 11.54 3.65
N GLU A 143 9.88 11.03 3.57
CA GLU A 143 10.20 9.75 2.94
C GLU A 143 9.49 8.59 3.64
N TYR A 144 9.48 8.60 4.97
CA TYR A 144 8.78 7.58 5.77
C TYR A 144 7.28 7.57 5.46
N LEU A 145 6.64 8.75 5.48
CA LEU A 145 5.21 8.91 5.14
C LEU A 145 4.89 8.46 3.70
N LEU A 146 5.80 8.70 2.75
CA LEU A 146 5.59 8.37 1.34
C LEU A 146 5.90 6.90 1.00
N LEU A 147 6.85 6.28 1.70
CA LEU A 147 7.43 5.01 1.30
C LEU A 147 7.07 3.85 2.22
N TRP A 148 6.99 4.01 3.54
CA TRP A 148 6.90 2.86 4.45
C TRP A 148 5.67 1.98 4.17
N GLY A 149 4.49 2.57 3.99
CA GLY A 149 3.28 1.81 3.65
C GLY A 149 3.34 1.12 2.27
N MET A 150 4.02 1.74 1.31
CA MET A 150 4.26 1.15 -0.02
C MET A 150 5.26 0.01 0.05
N PHE A 151 6.30 0.20 0.86
CA PHE A 151 7.30 -0.81 1.12
C PHE A 151 6.72 -2.04 1.80
N MET A 152 5.91 -1.86 2.85
CA MET A 152 5.21 -2.97 3.52
C MET A 152 4.38 -3.79 2.52
N THR A 153 3.66 -3.12 1.61
CA THR A 153 2.90 -3.81 0.56
C THR A 153 3.82 -4.62 -0.35
N SER A 154 4.91 -4.00 -0.84
CA SER A 154 5.88 -4.65 -1.73
C SER A 154 6.63 -5.81 -1.08
N PHE A 155 7.00 -5.67 0.19
CA PHE A 155 7.59 -6.74 0.99
C PHE A 155 6.65 -7.94 1.07
N LEU A 156 5.35 -7.71 1.31
CA LEU A 156 4.38 -8.80 1.38
C LEU A 156 4.11 -9.44 -0.01
N VAL A 157 4.23 -8.67 -1.10
CA VAL A 157 4.19 -9.24 -2.46
C VAL A 157 5.39 -10.16 -2.66
N ASP A 158 6.61 -9.68 -2.40
CA ASP A 158 7.83 -10.48 -2.51
C ASP A 158 7.77 -11.73 -1.62
N ASP A 159 7.31 -11.59 -0.39
CA ASP A 159 7.13 -12.69 0.55
C ASP A 159 6.13 -13.73 0.02
N GLN A 160 4.96 -13.32 -0.49
CA GLN A 160 3.99 -14.25 -1.06
C GLN A 160 4.54 -14.98 -2.29
N LEU A 161 5.27 -14.27 -3.15
CA LEU A 161 5.91 -14.88 -4.33
C LEU A 161 6.99 -15.87 -3.90
N GLY A 162 7.84 -15.50 -2.95
CA GLY A 162 8.87 -16.37 -2.37
C GLY A 162 8.30 -17.61 -1.71
N ASP A 163 7.20 -17.46 -0.95
CA ASP A 163 6.46 -18.57 -0.31
C ASP A 163 5.97 -19.62 -1.31
N ARG A 164 5.60 -19.16 -2.51
CA ARG A 164 5.15 -20.01 -3.63
C ARG A 164 6.30 -20.42 -4.57
N GLY A 165 7.55 -20.12 -4.22
CA GLY A 165 8.72 -20.35 -5.07
C GLY A 165 8.60 -19.70 -6.45
N PHE A 166 7.98 -18.51 -6.53
CA PHE A 166 7.69 -17.76 -7.75
C PHE A 166 6.98 -18.57 -8.85
N ALA A 167 6.25 -19.64 -8.49
CA ALA A 167 5.68 -20.59 -9.44
C ALA A 167 6.71 -21.12 -10.47
N GLY A 168 7.99 -21.19 -10.08
CA GLY A 168 9.10 -21.58 -10.93
C GLY A 168 9.43 -20.58 -12.05
N ALA A 169 9.10 -19.30 -11.88
CA ALA A 169 9.62 -18.24 -12.74
C ALA A 169 11.11 -18.03 -12.49
N ALA A 170 11.85 -17.68 -13.54
CA ALA A 170 13.25 -17.22 -13.46
C ALA A 170 13.37 -15.69 -13.50
N GLN A 171 12.31 -15.00 -13.95
CA GLN A 171 12.24 -13.53 -13.95
C GLN A 171 10.87 -13.02 -13.52
N THR A 172 10.86 -11.84 -12.91
CA THR A 172 9.65 -11.10 -12.52
C THR A 172 9.62 -9.77 -13.25
N LEU A 173 8.59 -9.57 -14.07
CA LEU A 173 8.28 -8.29 -14.70
C LEU A 173 7.51 -7.42 -13.71
N VAL A 174 7.97 -6.19 -13.47
CA VAL A 174 7.31 -5.23 -12.58
C VAL A 174 6.84 -4.04 -13.40
N THR A 175 5.51 -3.88 -13.57
CA THR A 175 4.96 -2.74 -14.32
C THR A 175 5.00 -1.46 -13.48
N SER A 176 4.85 -0.30 -14.14
CA SER A 176 4.96 1.01 -13.48
C SER A 176 6.26 1.14 -12.68
N ALA A 177 7.39 0.71 -13.26
CA ALA A 177 8.68 0.58 -12.55
C ALA A 177 9.22 1.86 -11.90
N SER A 178 8.66 3.02 -12.24
CA SER A 178 8.95 4.32 -11.60
C SER A 178 8.06 4.66 -10.41
N SER A 179 7.07 3.82 -10.08
CA SER A 179 6.17 4.05 -8.94
C SER A 179 6.81 3.65 -7.62
N LYS A 180 6.43 4.32 -6.53
CA LYS A 180 6.97 4.05 -5.18
C LYS A 180 6.86 2.57 -4.78
N THR A 181 5.72 1.94 -5.09
CA THR A 181 5.48 0.52 -4.80
C THR A 181 6.37 -0.38 -5.66
N SER A 182 6.50 -0.10 -6.96
CA SER A 182 7.37 -0.89 -7.86
C SER A 182 8.85 -0.77 -7.50
N ILE A 183 9.32 0.42 -7.13
CA ILE A 183 10.69 0.67 -6.65
C ILE A 183 10.93 -0.12 -5.36
N SER A 184 9.98 -0.07 -4.42
CA SER A 184 10.08 -0.84 -3.18
C SER A 184 10.14 -2.35 -3.44
N LEU A 185 9.37 -2.86 -4.40
CA LEU A 185 9.39 -4.27 -4.78
C LEU A 185 10.72 -4.64 -5.47
N ALA A 186 11.24 -3.76 -6.32
CA ALA A 186 12.53 -3.98 -6.98
C ALA A 186 13.65 -4.10 -5.95
N SER A 187 13.66 -3.29 -4.90
CA SER A 187 14.60 -3.40 -3.79
C SER A 187 14.49 -4.75 -3.06
N CYS A 188 13.27 -5.26 -2.83
CA CYS A 188 13.09 -6.61 -2.28
C CYS A 188 13.62 -7.69 -3.23
N LEU A 189 13.32 -7.60 -4.52
CA LEU A 189 13.78 -8.56 -5.53
C LEU A 189 15.30 -8.55 -5.71
N ALA A 190 15.93 -7.38 -5.68
CA ALA A 190 17.38 -7.21 -5.78
C ALA A 190 18.14 -7.86 -4.61
N ALA A 191 17.50 -8.03 -3.45
CA ALA A 191 18.06 -8.77 -2.33
C ALA A 191 18.02 -10.30 -2.52
N ARG A 192 17.42 -10.79 -3.61
CA ARG A 192 17.34 -12.20 -3.97
C ARG A 192 18.36 -12.53 -5.06
N SER A 193 18.98 -13.70 -4.97
CA SER A 193 19.95 -14.17 -5.97
C SER A 193 19.34 -15.07 -7.06
N ASP A 194 18.08 -15.49 -6.88
CA ASP A 194 17.43 -16.55 -7.66
C ASP A 194 16.40 -16.04 -8.68
N ILE A 195 16.07 -14.74 -8.66
CA ILE A 195 15.07 -14.13 -9.54
C ILE A 195 15.63 -12.88 -10.19
N ARG A 196 15.50 -12.79 -11.51
CA ARG A 196 15.82 -11.58 -12.27
C ARG A 196 14.65 -10.59 -12.25
N ALA A 197 14.89 -9.33 -11.91
CA ALA A 197 13.88 -8.27 -11.92
C ALA A 197 13.92 -7.46 -13.23
N VAL A 198 12.78 -7.38 -13.93
CA VAL A 198 12.63 -6.59 -15.17
C VAL A 198 11.64 -5.45 -14.94
N GLY A 199 12.11 -4.22 -14.97
CA GLY A 199 11.28 -3.02 -14.80
C GLY A 199 10.62 -2.60 -16.12
N LEU A 200 9.28 -2.49 -16.13
CA LEU A 200 8.50 -2.00 -17.27
C LEU A 200 8.00 -0.59 -16.99
N THR A 201 8.35 0.37 -17.84
CA THR A 201 7.96 1.78 -17.66
C THR A 201 7.63 2.48 -18.97
N SER A 202 7.25 3.76 -18.91
CA SER A 202 7.09 4.59 -20.11
C SER A 202 8.44 5.15 -20.56
N GLU A 203 8.65 5.40 -21.85
CA GLU A 203 9.89 5.98 -22.38
C GLU A 203 10.37 7.22 -21.59
N ARG A 204 9.46 8.14 -21.26
CA ARG A 204 9.79 9.34 -20.46
C ARG A 204 10.42 9.07 -19.09
N ASN A 205 10.20 7.88 -18.52
CA ASN A 205 10.68 7.49 -17.20
C ASN A 205 11.85 6.51 -17.27
N ARG A 206 12.25 6.06 -18.48
CA ARG A 206 13.27 5.02 -18.67
C ARG A 206 14.57 5.36 -17.96
N SER A 207 15.16 6.52 -18.28
CA SER A 207 16.44 6.93 -17.69
C SER A 207 16.37 7.11 -16.18
N PHE A 208 15.23 7.55 -15.65
CA PHE A 208 15.04 7.62 -14.19
C PHE A 208 15.07 6.22 -13.57
N VAL A 209 14.35 5.25 -14.15
CA VAL A 209 14.28 3.88 -13.62
C VAL A 209 15.63 3.16 -13.75
N GLU A 210 16.34 3.35 -14.86
CA GLU A 210 17.71 2.82 -15.05
C GLU A 210 18.67 3.36 -13.98
N ASN A 211 18.57 4.65 -13.65
CA ASN A 211 19.41 5.28 -12.62
C ASN A 211 19.10 4.84 -11.18
N LEU A 212 18.00 4.12 -10.94
CA LEU A 212 17.72 3.54 -9.61
C LEU A 212 18.66 2.38 -9.28
N ASP A 213 19.18 1.69 -10.30
CA ASP A 213 20.03 0.50 -10.16
C ASP A 213 19.38 -0.61 -9.29
N LEU A 214 18.06 -0.77 -9.43
CA LEU A 214 17.26 -1.78 -8.70
C LEU A 214 16.73 -2.90 -9.62
N TYR A 215 16.86 -2.76 -10.94
CA TYR A 215 16.36 -3.72 -11.91
C TYR A 215 17.53 -4.25 -12.74
N ASP A 216 17.57 -5.57 -12.98
CA ASP A 216 18.55 -6.19 -13.86
C ASP A 216 18.39 -5.77 -15.33
N GLN A 217 17.17 -5.36 -15.69
CA GLN A 217 16.85 -4.82 -17.00
C GLN A 217 15.66 -3.86 -16.89
N VAL A 218 15.74 -2.74 -17.61
CA VAL A 218 14.63 -1.81 -17.80
C VAL A 218 14.21 -1.84 -19.26
N ILE A 219 12.92 -1.98 -19.50
CA ILE A 219 12.30 -1.86 -20.82
C ILE A 219 11.11 -0.92 -20.76
N THR A 220 10.72 -0.39 -21.90
CA THR A 220 9.46 0.33 -22.04
C THR A 220 8.29 -0.61 -22.30
N TYR A 221 7.07 -0.11 -22.11
CA TYR A 221 5.85 -0.85 -22.41
C TYR A 221 5.76 -1.34 -23.87
N ASP A 222 6.35 -0.62 -24.82
CA ASP A 222 6.33 -0.96 -26.24
C ASP A 222 7.42 -1.98 -26.62
N GLU A 223 8.36 -2.27 -25.70
CA GLU A 223 9.50 -3.17 -25.91
C GLU A 223 9.26 -4.58 -25.34
N VAL A 224 8.06 -4.88 -24.82
CA VAL A 224 7.72 -6.20 -24.24
C VAL A 224 8.05 -7.35 -25.20
N ALA A 225 7.80 -7.16 -26.50
CA ALA A 225 8.05 -8.15 -27.54
C ALA A 225 9.54 -8.47 -27.77
N GLN A 226 10.46 -7.70 -27.19
CA GLN A 226 11.91 -7.91 -27.28
C GLN A 226 12.46 -8.85 -26.20
N LEU A 227 11.67 -9.15 -25.15
CA LEU A 227 12.06 -10.12 -24.13
C LEU A 227 12.07 -11.54 -24.73
N ASP A 228 12.92 -12.42 -24.22
CA ASP A 228 12.91 -13.83 -24.62
C ASP A 228 11.65 -14.52 -24.06
N PRO A 229 10.67 -14.92 -24.90
CA PRO A 229 9.42 -15.52 -24.43
C PRO A 229 9.60 -16.96 -23.94
N SER A 230 10.78 -17.58 -24.13
CA SER A 230 11.06 -18.93 -23.64
C SER A 230 11.39 -18.97 -22.14
N ILE A 231 11.73 -17.82 -21.54
CA ILE A 231 12.01 -17.69 -20.11
C ILE A 231 10.71 -17.77 -19.33
N ARG A 232 10.61 -18.72 -18.40
CA ARG A 232 9.50 -18.78 -17.43
C ARG A 232 9.50 -17.49 -16.61
N SER A 233 8.41 -16.76 -16.71
CA SER A 233 8.30 -15.39 -16.20
C SER A 233 7.05 -15.24 -15.37
N GLY A 234 7.05 -14.33 -14.40
CA GLY A 234 5.83 -13.84 -13.80
C GLY A 234 5.74 -12.34 -13.90
N VAL A 235 4.53 -11.80 -13.70
CA VAL A 235 4.31 -10.35 -13.71
C VAL A 235 3.67 -9.90 -12.41
N VAL A 236 4.19 -8.79 -11.88
CA VAL A 236 3.53 -7.99 -10.86
C VAL A 236 3.06 -6.69 -11.52
N ASP A 237 1.75 -6.61 -11.76
CA ASP A 237 1.09 -5.49 -12.43
C ASP A 237 0.65 -4.43 -11.42
N MET A 238 1.42 -3.34 -11.36
CA MET A 238 1.13 -2.13 -10.59
C MET A 238 0.46 -1.04 -11.45
N ALA A 239 0.62 -1.11 -12.77
CA ALA A 239 0.09 -0.13 -13.72
C ALA A 239 -1.42 -0.28 -13.91
N GLY A 240 -1.94 -1.50 -13.79
CA GLY A 240 -3.35 -1.81 -14.03
C GLY A 240 -3.80 -1.59 -15.48
N ASN A 241 -2.86 -1.36 -16.41
CA ASN A 241 -3.15 -1.06 -17.80
C ASN A 241 -3.45 -2.35 -18.57
N ALA A 242 -4.70 -2.50 -18.99
CA ALA A 242 -5.18 -3.70 -19.68
C ALA A 242 -4.42 -4.02 -20.98
N SER A 243 -3.96 -3.02 -21.74
CA SER A 243 -3.21 -3.27 -22.99
C SER A 243 -1.80 -3.78 -22.71
N VAL A 244 -1.11 -3.21 -21.71
CA VAL A 244 0.21 -3.66 -21.26
C VAL A 244 0.11 -5.09 -20.73
N ARG A 245 -0.87 -5.37 -19.86
CA ARG A 245 -1.11 -6.72 -19.35
C ARG A 245 -1.38 -7.71 -20.49
N ALA A 246 -2.26 -7.37 -21.42
CA ALA A 246 -2.53 -8.24 -22.56
C ALA A 246 -1.29 -8.50 -23.44
N SER A 247 -0.42 -7.51 -23.62
CA SER A 247 0.85 -7.65 -24.36
C SER A 247 1.78 -8.65 -23.67
N ILE A 248 1.97 -8.52 -22.35
CA ILE A 248 2.79 -9.44 -21.55
C ILE A 248 2.24 -10.87 -21.63
N HIS A 249 0.94 -11.06 -21.38
CA HIS A 249 0.33 -12.39 -21.43
C HIS A 249 0.49 -13.04 -22.80
N ARG A 250 0.19 -12.32 -23.90
CA ARG A 250 0.31 -12.87 -25.26
C ARG A 250 1.76 -13.19 -25.63
N HIS A 251 2.72 -12.40 -25.13
CA HIS A 251 4.13 -12.61 -25.43
C HIS A 251 4.69 -13.88 -24.79
N PHE A 252 4.40 -14.08 -23.49
CA PHE A 252 4.93 -15.23 -22.75
C PHE A 252 4.05 -16.48 -22.82
N GLY A 253 2.74 -16.33 -23.04
CA GLY A 253 1.80 -17.45 -23.09
C GLY A 253 1.92 -18.36 -21.87
N ASP A 254 2.07 -19.67 -22.09
CA ASP A 254 2.20 -20.68 -21.02
C ASP A 254 3.47 -20.52 -20.17
N ASN A 255 4.47 -19.76 -20.65
CA ASN A 255 5.65 -19.41 -19.84
C ASN A 255 5.38 -18.28 -18.86
N LEU A 256 4.22 -17.63 -18.89
CA LEU A 256 3.79 -16.72 -17.82
C LEU A 256 3.21 -17.54 -16.67
N THR A 257 4.01 -17.80 -15.63
CA THR A 257 3.69 -18.75 -14.55
C THR A 257 2.94 -18.14 -13.38
N PHE A 258 2.96 -16.80 -13.23
CA PHE A 258 2.07 -16.06 -12.36
C PHE A 258 1.76 -14.67 -12.93
N SER A 259 0.60 -14.13 -12.56
CA SER A 259 0.18 -12.77 -12.88
C SER A 259 -0.48 -12.18 -11.65
N THR A 260 0.20 -11.26 -10.98
CA THR A 260 -0.25 -10.66 -9.73
C THR A 260 -0.60 -9.20 -9.95
N SER A 261 -1.84 -8.81 -9.66
CA SER A 261 -2.31 -7.44 -9.76
C SER A 261 -2.28 -6.76 -8.39
N VAL A 262 -1.65 -5.61 -8.30
CA VAL A 262 -1.52 -4.84 -7.05
C VAL A 262 -2.15 -3.47 -7.23
N GLY A 263 -3.05 -3.09 -6.32
CA GLY A 263 -3.67 -1.76 -6.34
C GLY A 263 -4.69 -1.51 -7.45
N ALA A 264 -5.02 -2.51 -8.29
CA ALA A 264 -6.08 -2.37 -9.29
C ALA A 264 -7.46 -2.29 -8.60
N THR A 265 -8.05 -1.09 -8.56
CA THR A 265 -9.40 -0.83 -8.07
C THR A 265 -10.49 -1.10 -9.12
N HIS A 266 -10.19 -1.80 -10.21
CA HIS A 266 -11.21 -2.24 -11.18
C HIS A 266 -11.90 -3.53 -10.69
N TRP A 267 -12.66 -3.40 -9.61
CA TRP A 267 -13.54 -4.47 -9.11
C TRP A 267 -14.84 -4.59 -9.93
N GLU A 268 -15.21 -3.60 -10.73
CA GLU A 268 -16.35 -3.72 -11.65
C GLU A 268 -16.11 -4.79 -12.74
N ALA A 269 -14.86 -5.20 -12.96
CA ALA A 269 -14.55 -6.37 -13.79
C ALA A 269 -14.65 -7.72 -13.04
N ALA A 270 -14.95 -7.70 -11.73
CA ALA A 270 -15.10 -8.89 -10.88
C ALA A 270 -16.57 -9.25 -10.58
N GLY A 271 -17.52 -8.42 -11.05
CA GLY A 271 -18.95 -8.77 -11.09
C GLY A 271 -19.33 -9.61 -12.32
N ASP A 272 -18.49 -9.59 -13.35
CA ASP A 272 -18.52 -10.57 -14.43
C ASP A 272 -17.51 -11.68 -14.11
N PRO A 273 -17.81 -12.96 -14.40
CA PRO A 273 -16.73 -13.94 -14.58
C PRO A 273 -15.71 -13.34 -15.57
N PRO A 274 -14.41 -13.69 -15.51
CA PRO A 274 -13.35 -13.06 -16.29
C PRO A 274 -13.55 -13.26 -17.81
N THR A 275 -14.52 -12.54 -18.37
CA THR A 275 -15.05 -12.63 -19.72
C THR A 275 -15.91 -11.40 -20.05
N ALA A 276 -15.54 -10.16 -19.68
CA ALA A 276 -16.25 -8.99 -20.24
C ALA A 276 -15.54 -7.63 -20.05
N THR A 277 -14.28 -7.49 -20.49
CA THR A 277 -13.82 -6.22 -21.08
C THR A 277 -12.82 -6.51 -22.20
N GLY A 278 -13.34 -6.76 -23.40
CA GLY A 278 -12.60 -6.52 -24.67
C GLY A 278 -11.43 -7.44 -25.05
N GLY A 279 -11.24 -8.61 -24.43
CA GLY A 279 -10.23 -9.58 -24.88
C GLY A 279 -10.65 -11.00 -24.48
N GLY A 280 -10.39 -11.99 -25.34
CA GLY A 280 -10.55 -13.40 -24.96
C GLY A 280 -9.70 -13.76 -23.73
N ALA A 281 -9.85 -14.98 -23.22
CA ALA A 281 -9.04 -15.50 -22.11
C ALA A 281 -7.55 -15.17 -22.36
N LEU A 282 -6.93 -14.42 -21.42
CA LEU A 282 -5.52 -14.11 -21.51
C LEU A 282 -4.72 -15.42 -21.38
N PRO A 283 -3.76 -15.70 -22.27
CA PRO A 283 -2.95 -16.91 -22.16
C PRO A 283 -2.02 -16.84 -20.93
N GLY A 284 -1.53 -18.00 -20.49
CA GLY A 284 -0.72 -18.13 -19.29
C GLY A 284 -1.51 -18.07 -17.98
N ALA A 285 -0.82 -17.80 -16.88
CA ALA A 285 -1.42 -17.67 -15.55
C ALA A 285 -2.46 -16.56 -15.52
N ALA A 286 -3.63 -16.83 -14.93
CA ALA A 286 -4.69 -15.83 -14.78
C ALA A 286 -4.25 -14.71 -13.81
N PRO A 287 -4.64 -13.44 -14.06
CA PRO A 287 -4.38 -12.36 -13.12
C PRO A 287 -5.07 -12.60 -11.77
N GLU A 288 -4.28 -12.62 -10.69
CA GLU A 288 -4.73 -12.75 -9.30
C GLU A 288 -4.55 -11.42 -8.56
N PHE A 289 -5.58 -10.95 -7.87
CA PHE A 289 -5.47 -9.75 -7.04
C PHE A 289 -4.68 -10.04 -5.76
N PHE A 290 -3.70 -9.19 -5.45
CA PHE A 290 -2.95 -9.25 -4.21
C PHE A 290 -3.61 -8.41 -3.13
N PHE A 291 -4.02 -9.07 -2.04
CA PHE A 291 -4.55 -8.40 -0.86
C PHE A 291 -3.56 -8.50 0.30
N ALA A 292 -2.81 -7.41 0.53
CA ALA A 292 -1.77 -7.34 1.56
C ALA A 292 -2.22 -7.80 2.95
N PRO A 293 -3.44 -7.47 3.44
CA PRO A 293 -3.90 -7.94 4.75
C PRO A 293 -3.96 -9.46 4.89
N SER A 294 -4.28 -10.20 3.82
CA SER A 294 -4.32 -11.67 3.86
C SER A 294 -2.93 -12.27 4.07
N GLN A 295 -1.93 -11.80 3.31
CA GLN A 295 -0.56 -12.28 3.48
C GLN A 295 0.01 -11.86 4.83
N ARG A 296 -0.27 -10.64 5.30
CA ARG A 296 0.14 -10.21 6.64
C ARG A 296 -0.46 -11.09 7.73
N ALA A 297 -1.77 -11.38 7.66
CA ALA A 297 -2.44 -12.22 8.64
C ALA A 297 -1.82 -13.62 8.71
N LYS A 298 -1.55 -14.23 7.55
CA LYS A 298 -0.83 -15.51 7.45
C LYS A 298 0.52 -15.46 8.18
N ARG A 299 1.35 -14.45 7.89
CA ARG A 299 2.69 -14.34 8.52
C ARG A 299 2.64 -13.98 10.00
N VAL A 300 1.62 -13.25 10.46
CA VAL A 300 1.40 -13.04 11.89
C VAL A 300 1.08 -14.36 12.61
N GLU A 301 0.31 -15.26 12.00
CA GLU A 301 0.03 -16.59 12.55
C GLU A 301 1.29 -17.48 12.56
N GLU A 302 2.09 -17.45 11.50
CA GLU A 302 3.26 -18.32 11.36
C GLU A 302 4.49 -17.84 12.13
N TRP A 303 4.75 -16.53 12.15
CA TRP A 303 5.99 -15.94 12.71
C TRP A 303 5.74 -15.10 13.97
N GLY A 304 4.51 -14.65 14.19
CA GLY A 304 4.19 -13.63 15.18
C GLY A 304 4.37 -12.21 14.64
N ALA A 305 3.56 -11.28 15.16
CA ALA A 305 3.55 -9.89 14.70
C ALA A 305 4.90 -9.17 14.85
N ALA A 306 5.58 -9.36 15.99
CA ALA A 306 6.85 -8.71 16.26
C ALA A 306 7.97 -9.13 15.28
N GLU A 307 8.05 -10.43 14.95
CA GLU A 307 9.03 -10.93 13.98
C GLU A 307 8.72 -10.45 12.56
N LEU A 308 7.44 -10.43 12.16
CA LEU A 308 7.04 -9.90 10.86
C LEU A 308 7.39 -8.42 10.72
N ASP A 309 7.05 -7.60 11.72
CA ASP A 309 7.34 -6.18 11.71
C ASP A 309 8.87 -5.95 11.69
N ALA A 310 9.67 -6.69 12.47
CA ALA A 310 11.12 -6.61 12.45
C ALA A 310 11.75 -6.96 11.08
N ARG A 311 11.16 -7.92 10.34
CA ARG A 311 11.61 -8.25 8.97
C ARG A 311 11.32 -7.13 7.99
N ILE A 312 10.13 -6.54 8.07
CA ILE A 312 9.72 -5.41 7.23
C ILE A 312 10.65 -4.22 7.51
N ASP A 313 10.85 -3.88 8.77
CA ASP A 313 11.64 -2.70 9.17
C ASP A 313 13.11 -2.86 8.77
N ARG A 314 13.70 -4.06 8.94
CA ARG A 314 15.05 -4.36 8.43
C ARG A 314 15.15 -4.22 6.92
N ALA A 315 14.18 -4.75 6.17
CA ALA A 315 14.20 -4.66 4.72
C ALA A 315 13.99 -3.22 4.23
N TYR A 316 13.17 -2.43 4.94
CA TYR A 316 12.95 -1.02 4.63
C TYR A 316 14.21 -0.19 4.80
N ARG A 317 14.98 -0.42 5.88
CA ARG A 317 16.27 0.27 6.08
C ARG A 317 17.24 0.05 4.92
N ASN A 318 17.29 -1.17 4.36
CA ASN A 318 18.13 -1.45 3.18
C ASN A 318 17.75 -0.58 1.97
N LEU A 319 16.44 -0.36 1.72
CA LEU A 319 15.99 0.54 0.65
C LEU A 319 16.45 1.99 0.91
N VAL A 320 16.31 2.46 2.14
CA VAL A 320 16.64 3.83 2.53
C VAL A 320 18.16 4.09 2.46
N GLU A 321 18.97 3.10 2.84
CA GLU A 321 20.44 3.15 2.74
C GLU A 321 20.94 3.08 1.28
N HIS A 322 20.26 2.34 0.39
CA HIS A 322 20.56 2.34 -1.05
C HIS A 322 20.29 3.71 -1.70
N SER A 323 19.49 4.56 -1.06
CA SER A 323 19.09 5.87 -1.60
C SER A 323 20.04 7.01 -1.20
N THR A 324 21.15 6.72 -0.50
CA THR A 324 22.17 7.70 -0.04
C THR A 324 23.52 7.51 -0.71
#